data_AF-T1D3P8-F1
#
_entry.id   AF-T1D3P8-F1
#
_cell.length_a   1.000
_cell.length_b   1.000
_cell.length_c   1.000
_cell.angle_alpha   90.00
_cell.angle_beta   90.00
_cell.angle_gamma   90.00
#
_symmetry.space_group_name_H-M   'P 1'
#
loop_
_entity.id
_entity.type
_entity.pdbx_description
1 polymer ?
#
loop_
_entity_poly.entity_id
_entity_poly.type
_entity_poly.pdbx_seq_one_letter_code
_entity_poly.pdbx_strand_id
1 'polypeptide(L)' 'LLLLALVAIGGVFSKPARDVDKYCSYLDCKTITPKKDEAFQAKGTTFGFCICVEKTTKYIGCNFGEEFNLEKQDCVRPK' A
#
# COMPACT_ATOMS: atom_id res chain seq x y z
N LEU A 1 32.86 -23.03 -7.85
CA LEU A 1 31.82 -22.84 -6.82
C LEU A 1 31.53 -21.35 -6.70
N LEU A 2 30.46 -20.87 -7.34
CA LEU A 2 29.89 -19.54 -7.08
C LEU A 2 28.37 -19.70 -7.08
N LEU A 3 27.80 -19.82 -5.87
CA LEU A 3 26.37 -19.78 -5.63
C LEU A 3 26.00 -18.31 -5.42
N LEU A 4 25.46 -17.66 -6.46
CA LEU A 4 24.80 -16.37 -6.32
C LEU A 4 23.45 -16.60 -5.66
N ALA A 5 23.39 -16.37 -4.35
CA ALA A 5 22.14 -16.29 -3.60
C ALA A 5 21.39 -15.03 -4.06
N LEU A 6 20.37 -15.22 -4.90
CA LEU A 6 19.41 -14.18 -5.23
C LEU A 6 18.58 -13.89 -3.98
N VAL A 7 18.86 -12.74 -3.36
CA VAL A 7 18.06 -12.16 -2.30
C VAL A 7 16.69 -11.85 -2.90
N ALA A 8 15.68 -12.62 -2.50
CA ALA A 8 14.28 -12.30 -2.76
C ALA A 8 13.91 -11.11 -1.87
N ILE A 9 14.22 -9.90 -2.34
CA ILE A 9 13.60 -8.67 -1.83
C ILE A 9 12.11 -8.84 -2.07
N GLY A 10 11.33 -8.95 -1.00
CA GLY A 10 9.88 -9.11 -1.02
C GLY A 10 9.27 -8.02 -1.91
N GLY A 11 8.92 -8.40 -3.13
CA GLY A 11 8.28 -7.50 -4.07
C GLY A 11 6.93 -7.12 -3.51
N VAL A 12 6.75 -5.84 -3.20
CA VAL A 12 5.43 -5.24 -3.05
C VAL A 12 4.76 -5.36 -4.40
N PHE A 13 4.05 -6.47 -4.60
CA PHE A 13 3.23 -6.72 -5.80
C PHE A 13 2.22 -5.59 -5.88
N SER A 14 2.49 -4.63 -6.77
CA SER A 14 1.55 -3.57 -7.10
C SER A 14 0.33 -4.26 -7.71
N LYS A 15 -0.78 -4.30 -6.95
CA LYS A 15 -2.04 -4.87 -7.42
C LYS A 15 -2.52 -4.10 -8.67
N PRO A 16 -3.23 -4.77 -9.60
CA PRO A 16 -3.61 -4.20 -10.88
C PRO A 16 -4.44 -2.91 -10.72
N ALA A 17 -4.38 -2.01 -11.71
CA ALA A 17 -5.02 -0.69 -11.73
C ALA A 17 -6.49 -0.67 -11.25
N ARG A 18 -7.22 -1.77 -11.46
CA ARG A 18 -8.61 -1.95 -10.98
C ARG A 18 -8.78 -1.73 -9.48
N ASP A 19 -7.82 -2.17 -8.67
CA ASP A 19 -7.91 -2.01 -7.22
C ASP A 19 -7.60 -0.57 -6.79
N VAL A 20 -6.71 0.12 -7.53
CA VAL A 20 -6.46 1.55 -7.33
C VAL A 20 -7.71 2.36 -7.63
N ASP A 21 -8.38 2.12 -8.76
CA ASP A 21 -9.62 2.83 -9.12
C ASP A 21 -10.75 2.58 -8.13
N LYS A 22 -10.86 1.34 -7.63
CA LYS A 22 -11.90 0.97 -6.69
C LYS A 22 -11.69 1.56 -5.30
N TYR A 23 -10.46 1.52 -4.78
CA TYR A 23 -10.17 1.81 -3.38
C TYR A 23 -9.48 3.15 -3.15
N CYS A 24 -8.77 3.69 -4.13
CA CYS A 24 -7.89 4.85 -3.99
C CYS A 24 -8.20 5.99 -4.97
N SER A 25 -9.26 5.90 -5.78
CA SER A 25 -9.62 6.94 -6.78
C SER A 25 -9.94 8.32 -6.19
N TYR A 26 -10.18 8.41 -4.88
CA TYR A 26 -10.38 9.68 -4.19
C TYR A 26 -9.06 10.44 -3.94
N LEU A 27 -7.92 9.74 -4.00
CA LEU A 27 -6.61 10.27 -3.67
C LEU A 27 -5.88 10.70 -4.95
N ASP A 28 -5.80 12.02 -5.19
CA ASP A 28 -5.02 12.58 -6.28
C ASP A 28 -3.59 12.94 -5.82
N CYS A 29 -2.67 12.01 -6.02
CA CYS A 29 -1.25 12.19 -5.66
C CYS A 29 -0.54 13.27 -6.49
N LYS A 30 -1.13 13.80 -7.57
CA LYS A 30 -0.54 14.89 -8.36
C LYS A 30 -0.72 16.24 -7.65
N THR A 31 -1.85 16.44 -6.98
CA THR A 31 -2.23 17.71 -6.34
C THR A 31 -1.81 17.81 -4.89
N ILE A 32 -1.46 16.70 -4.24
CA ILE A 32 -1.01 16.69 -2.85
C ILE A 32 0.51 16.44 -2.72
N THR A 33 1.04 16.81 -1.56
CA THR A 33 2.39 16.47 -1.12
C THR A 33 2.28 15.72 0.20
N PRO A 34 2.22 14.37 0.15
CA PRO A 34 2.10 13.57 1.35
C PRO A 34 3.39 13.63 2.16
N LYS A 35 3.26 13.41 3.46
CA LYS A 35 4.44 13.21 4.33
C LYS A 35 5.16 11.93 3.90
N LYS A 36 6.43 11.85 4.29
CA LYS A 36 7.21 10.62 4.08
C LYS A 36 6.48 9.46 4.76
N ASP A 37 6.28 8.37 4.02
CA ASP A 37 5.62 7.14 4.46
C ASP A 37 4.14 7.31 4.87
N GLU A 38 3.48 8.40 4.44
CA GLU A 38 2.05 8.62 4.72
C GLU A 38 1.16 7.64 3.94
N ALA A 39 0.30 6.95 4.69
CA ALA A 39 -0.67 6.00 4.20
C ALA A 39 -2.09 6.50 4.44
N PHE A 40 -2.93 6.36 3.42
CA PHE A 40 -4.33 6.80 3.42
C PHE A 40 -5.25 5.59 3.44
N GLN A 41 -6.38 5.69 4.15
CA GLN A 41 -7.30 4.57 4.26
C GLN A 41 -7.93 4.21 2.91
N ALA A 42 -7.97 2.92 2.55
CA ALA A 42 -8.68 2.47 1.37
C ALA A 42 -10.20 2.70 1.50
N LYS A 43 -10.85 3.15 0.43
CA LYS A 43 -12.29 3.43 0.43
C LYS A 43 -13.08 2.13 0.64
N GLY A 44 -13.84 2.07 1.74
CA GLY A 44 -14.77 0.97 2.02
C GLY A 44 -14.10 -0.34 2.45
N THR A 45 -12.82 -0.33 2.84
CA THR A 45 -12.15 -1.52 3.38
C THR A 45 -10.96 -1.14 4.27
N THR A 46 -10.63 -2.02 5.22
CA THR A 46 -9.39 -1.98 6.02
C THR A 46 -8.37 -3.02 5.55
N PHE A 47 -8.67 -3.88 4.56
CA PHE A 47 -7.74 -4.91 4.08
C PHE A 47 -6.59 -4.39 3.21
N GLY A 48 -6.37 -3.08 3.22
CA GLY A 48 -5.31 -2.41 2.51
C GLY A 48 -5.40 -0.90 2.70
N PHE A 49 -4.47 -0.20 2.08
CA PHE A 49 -4.31 1.25 2.17
C PHE A 49 -3.79 1.82 0.86
N CYS A 50 -3.86 3.13 0.73
CA CYS A 50 -3.41 3.89 -0.42
C CYS A 50 -2.14 4.67 -0.07
N ILE A 51 -1.18 4.72 -0.98
CA ILE A 51 0.02 5.54 -0.86
C ILE A 51 0.26 6.33 -2.14
N CYS A 52 1.05 7.40 -2.03
CA CYS A 52 1.60 8.10 -3.18
C CYS A 52 3.06 7.72 -3.38
N VAL A 53 3.38 7.21 -4.57
CA VAL A 53 4.76 6.96 -5.00
C VAL A 53 4.99 7.73 -6.28
N GLU A 54 5.94 8.66 -6.29
CA GLU A 54 6.30 9.45 -7.48
C GLU A 54 5.07 10.07 -8.16
N LYS A 55 4.23 10.76 -7.38
CA LYS A 55 2.97 11.40 -7.85
C LYS A 55 1.93 10.42 -8.44
N THR A 56 2.10 9.12 -8.20
CA THR A 56 1.17 8.08 -8.62
C THR A 56 0.52 7.42 -7.40
N THR A 57 -0.80 7.32 -7.42
CA THR A 57 -1.59 6.63 -6.40
C THR A 57 -1.42 5.11 -6.54
N LYS A 58 -1.15 4.42 -5.44
CA LYS A 58 -1.06 2.96 -5.39
C LYS A 58 -1.93 2.41 -4.26
N TYR A 59 -2.48 1.22 -4.48
CA TYR A 59 -3.16 0.43 -3.46
C TYR A 59 -2.26 -0.71 -3.00
N ILE A 60 -2.05 -0.82 -1.69
CA ILE A 60 -1.28 -1.89 -1.04
C ILE A 60 -2.26 -2.70 -0.18
N GLY A 61 -2.36 -4.00 -0.44
CA GLY A 61 -3.18 -4.89 0.38
C GLY A 61 -2.42 -5.34 1.62
N CYS A 62 -3.13 -5.48 2.74
CA CYS A 62 -2.61 -6.12 3.94
C CYS A 62 -2.47 -7.64 3.74
N ASN A 63 -1.65 -8.30 4.55
CA ASN A 63 -1.60 -9.76 4.55
C ASN A 63 -2.89 -10.34 5.13
N PHE A 64 -3.09 -11.65 4.92
CA PHE A 64 -4.27 -12.33 5.44
C PHE A 64 -4.35 -12.23 6.97
N GLY A 65 -5.48 -11.74 7.48
CA GLY A 65 -5.71 -11.51 8.91
C GLY A 65 -5.12 -10.21 9.45
N GLU A 66 -4.60 -9.34 8.59
CA GLU A 66 -4.17 -7.98 8.95
C GLU A 66 -5.15 -6.93 8.41
N GLU A 67 -5.25 -5.83 9.13
CA GLU A 67 -6.04 -4.66 8.78
C GLU A 67 -5.22 -3.39 8.94
N PHE A 68 -5.43 -2.44 8.04
CA PHE A 68 -4.79 -1.15 8.07
C PHE A 68 -5.23 -0.38 9.33
N ASN A 69 -4.25 0.06 10.12
CA ASN A 69 -4.45 0.91 11.26
C ASN A 69 -3.92 2.31 10.96
N LEU A 70 -4.81 3.29 10.96
CA LEU A 70 -4.49 4.67 10.60
C LEU A 70 -3.47 5.31 11.55
N GLU A 71 -3.52 5.02 12.86
CA GLU A 71 -2.58 5.60 13.82
C GLU A 71 -1.16 5.07 13.64
N LYS A 72 -1.04 3.78 13.29
CA LYS A 72 0.24 3.11 13.06
C LYS A 72 0.76 3.28 11.63
N GLN A 73 -0.08 3.76 10.71
CA GLN A 73 0.23 3.91 9.29
C GLN A 73 0.66 2.58 8.64
N ASP A 74 0.15 1.46 9.14
CA ASP A 74 0.55 0.12 8.70
C ASP A 74 -0.56 -0.93 8.90
N CYS A 75 -0.42 -2.07 8.22
CA CYS A 75 -1.24 -3.25 8.43
C CYS A 75 -0.84 -3.94 9.74
N VAL A 76 -1.82 -4.17 10.60
CA VAL A 76 -1.62 -4.84 11.89
C VAL A 76 -2.64 -5.94 12.08
N ARG A 77 -2.29 -6.94 12.89
CA ARG A 77 -3.28 -7.91 13.36
C ARG A 77 -4.22 -7.23 14.35
N PRO A 78 -5.55 -7.32 14.15
CA PRO A 78 -6.51 -6.89 15.16
C PRO A 78 -6.34 -7.74 16.43
N LYS A 79 -6.57 -7.13 17.59
CA LYS A 79 -6.53 -7.81 18.89
C LYS A 79 -7.84 -8.50 19.20
#